data_AF-A0A6A8M980-F1
#
_entry.id   AF-A0A6A8M980-F1
#
_cell.length_a   1.000
_cell.length_b   1.000
_cell.length_c   1.000
_cell.angle_alpha   90.00
_cell.angle_beta   90.00
_cell.angle_gamma   90.00
#
_symmetry.space_group_name_H-M   'P 1'
#
loop_
_entity.id
_entity.type
_entity.pdbx_description
1 polymer ?
#
loop_
_entity_poly.entity_id
_entity_poly.type
_entity_poly.pdbx_seq_one_letter_code
_entity_poly.pdbx_strand_id
1 'polypeptide(L)'
;MKEYQIRMEGYRLPEEVYHQCLWIVRDMERSIGLFASFMAGDRGELPLQVSSAGHRICAVSRALEMVPAEYRQGIIDSILKRGGGFRDYAHENTWKRWKQRFIYGVAVEMGLV
;
A
#
# COMPACT_ATOMS: atom_id res chain seq x y z
N MET A 1 32.55 6.44 -12.08
CA MET A 1 31.38 6.11 -11.23
C MET A 1 30.37 5.43 -12.14
N LYS A 2 30.19 4.10 -12.02
CA LYS A 2 29.41 3.29 -12.98
C LYS A 2 27.91 3.57 -12.84
N GLU A 3 27.23 3.52 -13.97
CA GLU A 3 25.82 3.85 -14.22
C GLU A 3 24.85 3.27 -13.18
N TYR A 4 24.12 4.13 -12.46
CA TYR A 4 22.89 3.76 -11.74
C TYR A 4 21.67 4.06 -12.62
N GLN A 5 21.65 3.51 -13.84
CA GLN A 5 20.42 3.49 -14.63
C GLN A 5 19.57 2.32 -14.11
N ILE A 6 18.82 2.56 -13.04
CA ILE A 6 18.02 1.54 -12.36
C ILE A 6 16.86 1.14 -13.27
N ARG A 7 16.95 -0.05 -13.87
CA ARG A 7 15.86 -0.65 -14.63
C ARG A 7 14.82 -1.23 -13.68
N MET A 8 13.64 -0.63 -13.62
CA MET A 8 12.50 -1.07 -12.79
C MET A 8 11.70 -2.21 -13.47
N GLU A 9 12.39 -3.11 -14.17
CA GLU A 9 11.80 -4.06 -15.13
C GLU A 9 10.88 -5.11 -14.48
N GLY A 10 10.96 -5.34 -13.16
CA GLY A 10 10.17 -6.37 -12.45
C GLY A 10 8.97 -5.89 -11.61
N TYR A 11 8.74 -4.57 -11.49
CA TYR A 11 7.69 -4.02 -10.61
C TYR A 11 6.66 -3.18 -11.38
N ARG A 12 6.45 -3.48 -12.67
CA ARG A 12 5.46 -2.77 -13.50
C ARG A 12 4.08 -3.42 -13.32
N LEU A 13 3.06 -2.60 -13.17
CA LEU A 13 1.67 -3.01 -13.11
C LEU A 13 0.91 -2.41 -14.29
N PRO A 14 -0.15 -3.08 -14.78
CA PRO A 14 -1.17 -2.44 -15.59
C PRO A 14 -1.72 -1.19 -14.88
N GLU A 15 -2.13 -0.20 -15.66
CA GLU A 15 -2.58 1.10 -15.12
C GLU A 15 -3.78 0.92 -14.19
N GLU A 16 -4.70 0.02 -14.54
CA GLU A 16 -5.90 -0.29 -13.79
C GLU A 16 -5.57 -0.90 -12.42
N VAL A 17 -4.66 -1.87 -12.41
CA VAL A 17 -4.20 -2.54 -11.17
C VAL A 17 -3.48 -1.55 -10.27
N TYR A 18 -2.63 -0.69 -10.85
CA TYR A 18 -1.95 0.35 -10.10
C TYR A 18 -2.94 1.30 -9.40
N HIS A 19 -3.95 1.79 -10.13
CA HIS A 19 -4.98 2.66 -9.55
C HIS A 19 -5.82 1.93 -8.51
N GLN A 20 -6.20 0.67 -8.74
CA GLN A 20 -6.92 -0.15 -7.77
C GLN A 20 -6.15 -0.27 -6.45
N CYS A 21 -4.85 -0.55 -6.50
CA CYS A 21 -3.99 -0.59 -5.31
C CYS A 21 -3.92 0.77 -4.60
N LEU A 22 -3.83 1.88 -5.34
CA LEU A 22 -3.87 3.23 -4.73
C LEU A 22 -5.20 3.48 -3.99
N TRP A 23 -6.33 3.09 -4.58
CA TRP A 23 -7.64 3.21 -3.95
C TRP A 23 -7.77 2.35 -2.70
N ILE A 24 -7.24 1.12 -2.72
CA ILE A 24 -7.19 0.25 -1.54
C ILE A 24 -6.43 0.94 -0.40
N VAL A 25 -5.25 1.49 -0.68
CA VAL A 25 -4.43 2.18 0.33
C VAL A 25 -5.14 3.44 0.86
N ARG A 26 -5.84 4.19 0.00
CA ARG A 26 -6.62 5.36 0.40
C ARG A 26 -7.84 5.02 1.25
N ASP A 27 -8.46 3.87 0.99
CA ASP A 27 -9.65 3.38 1.69
C ASP A 27 -9.33 2.64 3.01
N MET A 28 -8.05 2.64 3.42
CA MET A 28 -7.58 1.88 4.59
C MET A 28 -8.25 2.33 5.89
N GLU A 29 -8.38 3.64 6.14
CA GLU A 29 -9.02 4.14 7.36
C GLU A 29 -10.47 3.67 7.48
N ARG A 30 -11.22 3.71 6.37
CA ARG A 30 -12.60 3.21 6.30
C ARG A 30 -12.64 1.70 6.55
N SER A 31 -11.72 0.95 5.96
CA SER A 31 -11.65 -0.51 6.14
C SER A 31 -11.32 -0.89 7.59
N ILE A 32 -10.38 -0.19 8.22
CA ILE A 32 -10.01 -0.36 9.63
C ILE A 32 -11.22 -0.04 10.52
N GLY A 33 -11.91 1.08 10.27
CA GLY A 33 -13.12 1.45 11.00
C GLY A 33 -14.20 0.37 10.92
N LEU A 34 -14.49 -0.13 9.71
CA LEU A 34 -15.47 -1.20 9.51
C LEU A 34 -15.09 -2.48 10.27
N PHE A 35 -13.82 -2.89 10.19
CA PHE A 35 -13.33 -4.07 10.89
C PHE A 35 -13.37 -3.91 12.41
N ALA A 36 -12.97 -2.74 12.93
CA ALA A 36 -12.99 -2.43 14.35
C ALA A 36 -14.42 -2.39 14.91
N SER A 37 -15.36 -1.76 14.21
CA SER A 37 -16.77 -1.73 14.62
C SER A 37 -17.37 -3.13 14.69
N PHE A 38 -17.04 -4.02 13.74
CA PHE A 38 -17.46 -5.41 13.79
C PHE A 38 -16.85 -6.16 14.99
N MET A 39 -15.54 -5.98 15.22
CA MET A 39 -14.84 -6.64 16.34
C MET A 39 -15.33 -6.20 17.72
N ALA A 40 -15.90 -4.99 17.84
CA ALA A 40 -16.45 -4.45 19.08
C ALA A 40 -17.91 -4.86 19.36
N GLY A 41 -18.62 -5.39 18.36
CA GLY A 41 -20.01 -5.84 18.50
C GLY A 41 -20.15 -7.26 19.03
N ASP A 42 -21.40 -7.71 19.21
CA ASP A 42 -21.70 -9.10 19.51
C ASP A 42 -21.51 -9.96 18.24
N ARG A 43 -20.69 -11.01 18.35
CA ARG A 43 -20.09 -11.66 17.17
C ARG A 43 -21.00 -12.77 16.64
N GLY A 44 -21.66 -12.49 15.53
CA GLY A 44 -22.31 -13.48 14.66
C GLY A 44 -21.40 -13.94 13.51
N GLU A 45 -22.02 -14.33 12.39
CA GLU A 45 -21.30 -14.67 11.15
C GLU A 45 -20.54 -13.45 10.59
N LEU A 46 -19.33 -13.66 10.08
CA LEU A 46 -18.49 -12.59 9.53
C LEU A 46 -19.05 -12.10 8.19
N PRO A 47 -19.51 -10.84 8.09
CA PRO A 47 -20.03 -10.33 6.82
C PRO A 47 -18.93 -10.25 5.77
N LEU A 48 -19.28 -10.54 4.51
CA LEU A 48 -18.34 -10.50 3.38
C LEU A 48 -17.60 -9.15 3.27
N GLN A 49 -18.29 -8.03 3.56
CA GLN A 49 -17.70 -6.70 3.52
C GLN A 49 -16.60 -6.51 4.57
N VAL A 50 -16.79 -7.07 5.77
CA VAL A 50 -15.81 -7.04 6.86
C VAL A 50 -14.64 -7.96 6.55
N SER A 51 -14.91 -9.15 6.01
CA SER A 51 -13.86 -10.07 5.52
C SER A 51 -12.99 -9.41 4.44
N SER A 52 -13.63 -8.76 3.46
CA SER A 52 -12.93 -8.01 2.40
C SER A 52 -12.13 -6.83 2.94
N ALA A 53 -12.64 -6.11 3.94
CA ALA A 53 -11.89 -5.06 4.63
C ALA A 53 -10.67 -5.64 5.36
N GLY A 54 -10.83 -6.74 6.08
CA GLY A 54 -9.73 -7.45 6.74
C GLY A 54 -8.64 -7.88 5.75
N HIS A 55 -9.03 -8.46 4.62
CA HIS A 55 -8.09 -8.87 3.57
C HIS A 55 -7.28 -7.68 3.04
N ARG A 56 -7.94 -6.54 2.74
CA ARG A 56 -7.26 -5.31 2.31
C ARG A 56 -6.29 -4.76 3.36
N ILE A 57 -6.68 -4.79 4.64
CA ILE A 57 -5.82 -4.36 5.75
C ILE A 57 -4.57 -5.23 5.83
N CYS A 58 -4.73 -6.56 5.76
CA CYS A 58 -3.62 -7.50 5.78
C CYS A 58 -2.68 -7.31 4.58
N ALA A 59 -3.23 -7.16 3.38
CA ALA A 59 -2.46 -6.96 2.15
C ALA A 59 -1.59 -5.70 2.22
N VAL A 60 -2.16 -4.57 2.67
CA VAL A 60 -1.40 -3.32 2.83
C VAL A 60 -0.33 -3.44 3.92
N SER A 61 -0.65 -4.10 5.04
CA SER A 61 0.29 -4.30 6.14
C SER A 61 1.50 -5.13 5.71
N ARG A 62 1.27 -6.26 5.03
CA ARG A 62 2.35 -7.12 4.49
C ARG A 62 3.17 -6.42 3.42
N ALA A 63 2.52 -5.68 2.51
CA ALA A 63 3.25 -4.91 1.50
C ALA A 63 4.16 -3.85 2.13
N LEU A 64 3.75 -3.24 3.26
CA LEU A 64 4.59 -2.29 4.00
C LEU A 64 5.80 -2.94 4.68
N GLU A 65 5.76 -4.23 5.01
CA GLU A 65 6.90 -4.94 5.62
C GLU A 65 8.12 -4.98 4.69
N MET A 66 7.89 -5.00 3.37
CA MET A 66 8.94 -4.93 2.35
C MET A 66 9.65 -3.57 2.29
N VAL A 67 9.06 -2.53 2.86
CA VAL A 67 9.59 -1.17 2.88
C VAL A 67 10.35 -0.95 4.19
N PRO A 68 11.60 -0.43 4.17
CA PRO A 68 12.30 -0.04 5.39
C PRO A 68 11.50 0.97 6.22
N ALA A 69 11.56 0.84 7.55
CA ALA A 69 10.67 1.55 8.47
C ALA A 69 10.72 3.08 8.28
N GLU A 70 11.90 3.65 7.97
CA GLU A 70 12.06 5.09 7.76
C GLU A 70 11.25 5.66 6.58
N TYR A 71 10.92 4.82 5.58
CA TYR A 71 10.21 5.25 4.37
C TYR A 71 8.70 4.99 4.42
N ARG A 72 8.21 4.08 5.28
CA ARG A 72 6.80 3.62 5.30
C ARG A 72 5.80 4.77 5.38
N GLN A 73 5.97 5.64 6.38
CA GLN A 73 5.07 6.77 6.59
C GLN A 73 5.08 7.72 5.39
N GLY A 74 6.27 7.99 4.84
CA GLY A 74 6.40 8.86 3.69
C GLY A 74 5.73 8.31 2.43
N ILE A 75 5.78 7.00 2.21
CA ILE A 75 5.07 6.36 1.08
C ILE A 75 3.56 6.47 1.26
N ILE A 76 3.04 6.17 2.46
CA ILE A 76 1.61 6.29 2.76
C ILE A 76 1.15 7.75 2.58
N ASP A 77 1.87 8.70 3.16
CA ASP A 77 1.59 10.13 3.00
C ASP A 77 1.60 10.56 1.53
N SER A 78 2.49 10.01 0.70
CA SER A 78 2.54 10.30 -0.73
C SER A 78 1.35 9.78 -1.54
N ILE A 79 0.58 8.85 -0.98
CA ILE A 79 -0.62 8.26 -1.60
C ILE A 79 -1.88 8.99 -1.11
N LEU A 80 -1.90 9.33 0.18
CA LEU A 80 -3.01 10.03 0.84
C LEU A 80 -3.04 11.53 0.53
N LYS A 81 -1.87 12.18 0.50
CA LYS A 81 -1.73 13.64 0.35
C LYS A 81 -1.17 13.98 -1.03
N ARG A 82 -1.84 14.87 -1.76
CA ARG A 82 -1.32 15.39 -3.03
C ARG A 82 -0.04 16.19 -2.76
N GLY A 83 1.08 15.75 -3.33
CA GLY A 83 2.38 16.40 -3.17
C GLY A 83 3.08 16.17 -1.83
N GLY A 84 2.59 15.25 -0.98
CA GLY A 84 3.19 14.97 0.33
C GLY A 84 4.10 13.74 0.35
N GLY A 85 4.74 13.51 1.50
CA GLY A 85 5.31 12.22 1.88
C GLY A 85 6.80 12.02 1.66
N PHE A 86 7.44 12.75 0.75
CA PHE A 86 8.89 12.64 0.56
C PHE A 86 9.61 13.62 1.48
N ARG A 87 10.35 13.08 2.45
CA ARG A 87 11.20 13.87 3.35
C ARG A 87 12.56 14.12 2.69
N ASP A 88 13.19 15.25 2.99
CA ASP A 88 14.42 15.72 2.32
C ASP A 88 15.69 14.91 2.65
N TYR A 89 15.60 13.91 3.53
CA TYR A 89 16.75 13.08 3.91
C TYR A 89 17.10 12.00 2.85
N ALA A 90 16.23 11.76 1.87
CA ALA A 90 16.46 10.79 0.80
C ALA A 90 16.09 11.36 -0.57
N HIS A 91 16.87 10.97 -1.58
CA HIS A 91 16.63 11.38 -2.97
C HIS A 91 15.27 10.89 -3.48
N GLU A 92 14.61 11.68 -4.32
CA GLU A 92 13.27 11.40 -4.87
C GLU A 92 13.17 9.99 -5.51
N ASN A 93 14.21 9.56 -6.21
CA ASN A 93 14.27 8.22 -6.82
C ASN A 93 14.18 7.07 -5.80
N THR A 94 14.68 7.26 -4.57
CA THR A 94 14.56 6.28 -3.48
C THR A 94 13.09 6.14 -3.08
N TRP A 95 12.40 7.26 -2.95
CA TRP A 95 10.97 7.28 -2.64
C TRP A 95 10.12 6.66 -3.74
N LYS A 96 10.37 7.04 -5.01
CA LYS A 96 9.70 6.45 -6.18
C LYS A 96 9.90 4.94 -6.25
N ARG A 97 11.13 4.46 -5.99
CA ARG A 97 11.45 3.02 -5.95
C ARG A 97 10.63 2.30 -4.89
N TRP A 98 10.65 2.77 -3.65
CA TRP A 98 9.93 2.08 -2.59
C TRP A 98 8.42 2.15 -2.76
N LYS A 99 7.88 3.28 -3.24
CA LYS A 99 6.46 3.41 -3.59
C LYS A 99 6.05 2.39 -4.64
N GLN A 100 6.83 2.22 -5.70
CA GLN A 100 6.53 1.23 -6.74
C GLN A 100 6.55 -0.20 -6.18
N ARG A 101 7.58 -0.57 -5.40
CA ARG A 101 7.67 -1.89 -4.78
C ARG A 101 6.52 -2.15 -3.80
N PHE A 102 6.13 -1.13 -3.04
CA PHE A 102 4.99 -1.18 -2.14
C PHE A 102 3.69 -1.45 -2.90
N ILE A 103 3.38 -0.66 -3.92
CA ILE A 103 2.15 -0.83 -4.71
C ILE A 103 2.12 -2.18 -5.42
N TYR A 104 3.26 -2.64 -5.95
CA TYR A 104 3.37 -3.99 -6.50
C TYR A 104 3.12 -5.07 -5.44
N GLY A 105 3.68 -4.91 -4.23
CA GLY A 105 3.40 -5.80 -3.09
C GLY A 105 1.91 -5.87 -2.75
N VAL A 106 1.22 -4.74 -2.76
CA VAL A 106 -0.25 -4.70 -2.57
C VAL A 106 -0.95 -5.49 -3.67
N ALA A 107 -0.53 -5.35 -4.94
CA ALA A 107 -1.12 -6.10 -6.05
C ALA A 107 -0.94 -7.61 -5.89
N VAL A 108 0.25 -8.06 -5.49
CA VAL A 108 0.56 -9.48 -5.25
C VAL A 108 -0.28 -10.03 -4.10
N GLU A 109 -0.33 -9.34 -2.95
CA GLU A 109 -1.12 -9.78 -1.80
C GLU A 109 -2.62 -9.80 -2.10
N MET A 110 -3.10 -8.93 -2.98
CA MET A 110 -4.50 -8.90 -3.42
C MET A 110 -4.81 -9.88 -4.56
N GLY A 111 -3.81 -10.61 -5.09
CA GLY A 111 -3.97 -11.55 -6.21
C GLY A 111 -4.33 -10.89 -7.54
N LEU A 112 -3.87 -9.65 -7.78
CA LEU A 112 -4.15 -8.88 -9.01
C LEU A 112 -3.08 -9.08 -10.10
N VAL A 113 -1.96 -9.72 -9.77
CA VAL A 113 -0.83 -10.06 -10.66
C VAL A 113 -0.21 -11.39 -10.27
#